data_AF-X1FAB9-F1
#
_entry.id   AF-X1FAB9-F1
#
_cell.length_a   1.000
_cell.length_b   1.000
_cell.length_c   1.000
_cell.angle_alpha   90.00
_cell.angle_beta   90.00
_cell.angle_gamma   90.00
#
_symmetry.space_group_name_H-M   'P 1'
#
loop_
_entity.id
_entity.type
_entity.pdbx_description
1 polymer ?
#
loop_
_entity_poly.entity_id
_entity_poly.type
_entity_poly.pdbx_seq_one_letter_code
_entity_poly.pdbx_strand_id
1 'polypeptide(L)'
;MSSGVYQIKNQVNGKRYIGSSTNLWHRWTQHLNSLRRGQHYNPHLQAAFRKYGEAAFVFQLLEHSSPENLIECEQYYLDMLLPEYNIAPNAGNCLGRPCSLKTREKLSKAHKGKALSEEHRRKLSMA
;
A
#
# COMPACT_ATOMS: atom_id res chain seq x y z
N MET A 1 -10.26 -6.69 18.83
CA MET A 1 -9.41 -6.06 17.79
C MET A 1 -10.27 -5.01 17.11
N SER A 2 -9.76 -3.79 16.95
CA SER A 2 -10.53 -2.72 16.32
C SER A 2 -10.22 -2.66 14.84
N SER A 3 -11.26 -2.71 14.01
CA SER A 3 -11.20 -2.52 12.56
C SER A 3 -11.64 -1.10 12.19
N GLY A 4 -11.10 -0.57 11.09
CA GLY A 4 -11.47 0.75 10.62
C GLY A 4 -10.51 1.35 9.60
N VAL A 5 -10.83 2.57 9.19
CA VAL A 5 -10.02 3.43 8.31
C VAL A 5 -9.24 4.42 9.16
N TYR A 6 -7.96 4.59 8.88
CA TYR A 6 -7.06 5.46 9.62
C TYR A 6 -6.29 6.38 8.68
N GLN A 7 -5.73 7.43 9.26
CA GLN A 7 -4.76 8.30 8.61
C GLN A 7 -3.43 8.34 9.34
N ILE A 8 -2.36 8.53 8.57
CA ILE A 8 -1.04 8.92 9.06
C ILE A 8 -0.78 10.34 8.53
N LYS A 9 -0.90 11.34 9.40
CA LYS A 9 -0.81 12.75 9.03
C LYS A 9 0.53 13.34 9.44
N ASN A 10 1.19 14.01 8.50
CA ASN A 10 2.34 14.86 8.77
C ASN A 10 1.84 16.22 9.27
N GLN A 11 2.14 16.55 10.53
CA GLN A 11 1.69 17.79 11.16
C GLN A 11 2.44 19.03 10.65
N VAL A 12 3.59 18.87 10.02
CA VAL A 12 4.41 20.00 9.51
C VAL A 12 3.80 20.59 8.24
N ASN A 13 3.25 19.76 7.36
CA ASN A 13 2.73 20.20 6.05
C ASN A 13 1.29 19.77 5.77
N GLY A 14 0.64 19.04 6.68
CA GLY A 14 -0.74 18.58 6.55
C GLY A 14 -0.95 17.39 5.60
N LYS A 15 0.11 16.91 4.93
CA LYS A 15 0.03 15.78 4.01
C LYS A 15 -0.28 14.49 4.74
N ARG A 16 -1.00 13.57 4.09
CA ARG A 16 -1.49 12.36 4.76
C ARG A 16 -1.44 11.11 3.91
N TYR A 17 -1.46 9.99 4.60
CA TYR A 17 -1.67 8.64 4.07
C TYR A 17 -2.97 8.10 4.68
N ILE A 18 -3.80 7.47 3.86
CA ILE A 18 -5.03 6.78 4.28
C ILE A 18 -4.84 5.27 4.08
N GLY A 19 -5.33 4.47 5.01
CA GLY A 19 -5.42 3.03 4.86
C GLY A 19 -6.50 2.43 5.74
N SER A 20 -6.87 1.19 5.46
CA SER A 20 -7.82 0.43 6.26
C SER A 20 -7.18 -0.82 6.88
N SER A 21 -7.75 -1.32 7.97
CA SER A 21 -7.33 -2.60 8.56
C SER A 21 -8.39 -3.21 9.44
N THR A 22 -8.40 -4.55 9.51
CA THR A 22 -9.17 -5.31 10.51
C THR A 22 -8.54 -5.28 11.90
N ASN A 23 -7.24 -4.93 12.00
CA ASN A 23 -6.52 -4.79 13.26
C ASN A 23 -5.62 -3.56 13.22
N LEU A 24 -6.17 -2.43 13.67
CA LEU A 24 -5.50 -1.12 13.66
C LEU A 24 -4.20 -1.12 14.45
N TRP A 25 -4.17 -1.72 15.65
CA TRP A 25 -2.99 -1.69 16.50
C TRP A 25 -1.80 -2.43 15.86
N HIS A 26 -2.06 -3.62 15.32
CA HIS A 26 -1.04 -4.38 14.60
C HIS A 26 -0.56 -3.59 13.37
N ARG A 27 -1.50 -3.01 12.62
CA ARG A 27 -1.19 -2.26 11.40
C ARG A 27 -0.34 -1.02 11.69
N TRP A 28 -0.67 -0.25 12.71
CA TRP A 28 0.09 0.94 13.12
C TRP A 28 1.50 0.55 13.58
N THR A 29 1.62 -0.50 14.38
CA THR A 29 2.92 -1.03 14.83
C THR A 29 3.77 -1.46 13.63
N GLN A 30 3.18 -2.14 12.64
CA GLN A 30 3.87 -2.53 11.42
C GLN A 30 4.36 -1.32 10.62
N HIS A 31 3.51 -0.31 10.41
CA HIS A 31 3.87 0.92 9.73
C HIS A 31 5.06 1.61 10.44
N LEU A 32 4.93 1.85 11.73
CA LEU A 32 5.91 2.57 12.53
C LEU A 32 7.26 1.85 12.54
N ASN A 33 7.25 0.53 12.76
CA ASN A 33 8.48 -0.28 12.74
C ASN A 33 9.16 -0.27 11.37
N SER A 34 8.40 -0.38 10.28
CA SER A 34 8.96 -0.30 8.94
C SER A 34 9.51 1.09 8.61
N LEU A 35 8.82 2.15 9.04
CA LEU A 35 9.29 3.54 8.86
C LEU A 35 10.59 3.81 9.61
N ARG A 36 10.69 3.38 10.87
CA ARG A 36 11.89 3.47 11.71
C ARG A 36 13.07 2.71 11.10
N ARG A 37 12.83 1.55 10.50
CA ARG A 37 13.86 0.75 9.82
C ARG A 37 14.21 1.24 8.40
N GLY A 38 13.49 2.21 7.85
CA GLY A 38 13.70 2.64 6.47
C GLY A 38 13.20 1.66 5.41
N GLN A 39 12.31 0.73 5.78
CA GLN A 39 11.84 -0.39 4.95
C GLN A 39 10.34 -0.29 4.63
N HIS A 40 9.75 0.89 4.77
CA HIS A 40 8.34 1.08 4.49
C HIS A 40 8.04 0.97 2.99
N TYR A 41 7.01 0.19 2.65
CA TYR A 41 6.63 -0.10 1.25
C TYR A 41 6.23 1.15 0.44
N ASN A 42 5.77 2.20 1.13
CA ASN A 42 5.46 3.49 0.52
C ASN A 42 6.70 4.41 0.55
N PRO A 43 7.37 4.65 -0.58
CA PRO A 43 8.61 5.44 -0.62
C PRO A 43 8.37 6.92 -0.31
N HIS A 44 7.20 7.49 -0.66
CA HIS A 44 6.89 8.90 -0.38
C HIS A 44 6.71 9.12 1.12
N LEU A 45 5.95 8.25 1.79
CA LEU A 45 5.79 8.29 3.24
C LEU A 45 7.13 8.05 3.94
N GLN A 46 7.95 7.10 3.47
CA GLN A 46 9.28 6.83 4.03
C GLN A 46 10.22 8.02 3.92
N ALA A 47 10.26 8.70 2.76
CA ALA A 47 11.08 9.86 2.53
C ALA A 47 10.63 11.04 3.40
N ALA A 48 9.32 11.26 3.54
CA ALA A 48 8.78 12.28 4.43
C ALA A 48 9.11 11.97 5.90
N PHE A 49 8.96 10.72 6.33
CA PHE A 49 9.30 10.30 7.69
C PHE A 49 10.78 10.53 8.01
N ARG A 50 11.68 10.20 7.08
CA ARG A 50 13.10 10.52 7.20
C ARG A 50 13.38 12.01 7.28
N LYS A 51 12.63 12.83 6.55
CA LYS A 51 12.84 14.29 6.47
C LYS A 51 12.35 15.03 7.71
N TYR A 52 11.16 14.69 8.20
CA TYR A 52 10.50 15.44 9.29
C TYR A 52 10.63 14.75 10.66
N GLY A 53 11.08 13.50 10.70
CA GLY A 53 11.20 12.72 11.92
C GLY A 53 9.86 12.16 12.40
N GLU A 54 9.94 11.20 13.33
CA GLU A 54 8.77 10.49 13.83
C GLU A 54 7.76 11.39 14.55
N ALA A 55 8.25 12.34 15.36
CA ALA A 55 7.42 13.26 16.13
C ALA A 55 6.53 14.15 15.25
N ALA A 56 6.84 14.30 13.95
CA ALA A 56 6.02 15.04 13.01
C ALA A 56 4.78 14.26 12.52
N PHE A 57 4.68 12.96 12.79
CA PHE A 57 3.60 12.11 12.28
C PHE A 57 2.65 11.68 13.38
N VAL A 58 1.35 11.75 13.09
CA VAL A 58 0.29 11.31 13.99
C VAL A 58 -0.58 10.27 13.30
N PHE A 59 -0.79 9.15 13.98
CA PHE A 59 -1.66 8.06 13.57
C PHE A 59 -3.02 8.27 14.21
N GLN A 60 -4.07 8.33 13.40
CA GLN A 60 -5.43 8.64 13.86
C GLN A 60 -6.43 7.73 13.20
N LEU A 61 -7.38 7.21 13.99
CA LEU A 61 -8.56 6.56 13.47
C LEU A 61 -9.50 7.63 12.88
N LEU A 62 -9.97 7.41 11.66
CA LEU A 62 -11.01 8.23 11.04
C LEU A 62 -12.40 7.63 11.30
N GLU A 63 -12.54 6.33 11.08
CA GLU A 63 -13.82 5.65 11.17
C GLU A 63 -13.66 4.19 11.59
N HIS A 64 -14.48 3.75 12.54
CA HIS A 64 -14.67 2.33 12.80
C HIS A 64 -15.54 1.72 11.71
N SER A 65 -15.09 0.63 11.11
CA SER A 65 -15.81 -0.05 10.03
C SER A 65 -15.68 -1.55 10.17
N SER A 66 -16.69 -2.29 9.73
CA SER A 66 -16.64 -3.74 9.71
C SER A 66 -15.70 -4.23 8.60
N PRO A 67 -15.09 -5.43 8.73
CA PRO A 67 -14.15 -5.96 7.73
C PRO A 67 -14.68 -5.96 6.29
N GLU A 68 -15.98 -6.15 6.12
CA GLU A 68 -16.66 -6.25 4.81
C GLU A 68 -16.69 -4.90 4.09
N ASN A 69 -16.74 -3.79 4.84
CA ASN A 69 -16.90 -2.44 4.31
C ASN A 69 -15.59 -1.67 4.23
N LEU A 70 -14.46 -2.24 4.69
CA LEU A 70 -13.19 -1.53 4.80
C LEU A 70 -12.71 -0.91 3.48
N ILE A 71 -12.88 -1.63 2.36
CA ILE A 71 -12.44 -1.17 1.04
C ILE A 71 -13.29 0.02 0.58
N GLU A 72 -14.61 -0.06 0.76
CA GLU A 72 -15.55 1.01 0.38
C GLU A 72 -15.32 2.26 1.24
N CYS A 73 -15.19 2.09 2.56
CA CYS A 73 -14.86 3.19 3.47
C CYS A 73 -13.49 3.80 3.12
N GLU A 74 -12.46 2.99 2.84
CA GLU A 74 -11.15 3.50 2.44
C GLU A 74 -11.25 4.34 1.16
N GLN A 75 -11.96 3.83 0.14
CA GLN A 75 -12.18 4.55 -1.12
C GLN A 75 -12.87 5.89 -0.89
N TYR A 76 -13.91 5.94 -0.05
CA TYR A 76 -14.60 7.17 0.31
C TYR A 76 -13.62 8.23 0.85
N TYR A 77 -12.72 7.86 1.76
CA TYR A 77 -11.71 8.79 2.30
C TYR A 77 -10.62 9.14 1.28
N LEU A 78 -10.24 8.23 0.38
CA LEU A 78 -9.29 8.54 -0.71
C LEU A 78 -9.87 9.60 -1.65
N ASP A 79 -11.13 9.43 -2.05
CA ASP A 79 -11.82 10.33 -2.97
C ASP A 79 -12.09 11.70 -2.32
N MET A 80 -12.46 11.70 -1.04
CA MET A 80 -12.76 12.92 -0.29
C MET A 80 -11.50 13.74 0.05
N LEU A 81 -10.41 13.08 0.47
CA LEU A 81 -9.24 13.77 1.03
C LEU A 81 -8.07 13.92 0.06
N LEU A 82 -8.06 13.17 -1.04
CA LEU A 82 -6.99 13.16 -2.06
C LEU A 82 -5.58 13.12 -1.43
N PRO A 83 -5.29 12.09 -0.60
CA PRO A 83 -4.06 12.04 0.19
C PRO A 83 -2.79 11.93 -0.66
N GLU A 84 -1.79 12.74 -0.34
CA GLU A 84 -0.58 12.92 -1.15
C GLU A 84 0.41 11.77 -1.01
N TYR A 85 0.31 10.99 0.07
CA TYR A 85 1.18 9.84 0.25
C TYR A 85 0.61 8.57 -0.39
N ASN A 86 -0.69 8.46 -0.66
CA ASN A 86 -1.24 7.27 -1.32
C ASN A 86 -0.78 7.21 -2.78
N ILE A 87 -0.23 6.06 -3.18
CA ILE A 87 0.34 5.86 -4.52
C ILE A 87 -0.75 5.52 -5.53
N ALA A 88 -1.73 4.72 -5.09
CA ALA A 88 -2.86 4.33 -5.89
C ALA A 88 -4.08 5.17 -5.47
N PRO A 89 -4.87 5.67 -6.43
CA PRO A 89 -6.11 6.39 -6.14
C PRO A 89 -7.24 5.45 -5.68
N ASN A 90 -7.11 4.16 -5.96
CA ASN A 90 -8.13 3.18 -5.62
C ASN A 90 -7.68 2.31 -4.43
N ALA A 91 -8.59 2.10 -3.48
CA ALA A 91 -8.41 1.20 -2.35
C ALA A 91 -8.40 -0.27 -2.79
N GLY A 92 -7.86 -1.14 -1.94
CA GLY A 92 -7.74 -2.57 -2.21
C GLY A 92 -6.49 -2.95 -3.02
N ASN A 93 -6.45 -4.19 -3.51
CA ASN A 93 -5.33 -4.71 -4.28
C ASN A 93 -5.64 -4.69 -5.79
N CYS A 94 -4.61 -4.79 -6.62
CA CYS A 94 -4.77 -4.91 -8.07
C CYS A 94 -5.17 -6.34 -8.53
N LEU A 95 -5.51 -7.24 -7.61
CA LEU A 95 -5.84 -8.63 -7.94
C LEU A 95 -7.14 -8.65 -8.75
N GLY A 96 -7.11 -9.25 -9.94
CA GLY A 96 -8.27 -9.27 -10.85
C GLY A 96 -8.45 -8.01 -11.70
N ARG A 97 -7.63 -6.96 -11.54
CA ARG A 97 -7.69 -5.79 -12.44
C ARG A 97 -7.22 -6.20 -13.84
N PRO A 98 -8.04 -6.05 -14.89
CA PRO A 98 -7.65 -6.43 -16.24
C PRO A 98 -6.46 -5.57 -16.69
N CYS A 99 -5.39 -6.23 -17.11
CA CYS A 99 -4.24 -5.56 -17.70
C CYS A 99 -4.66 -4.90 -19.01
N SER A 100 -4.30 -3.63 -19.22
CA SER A 100 -4.62 -2.93 -20.47
C SER A 100 -4.04 -3.68 -21.68
N LEU A 101 -4.70 -3.63 -22.84
CA LEU A 101 -4.22 -4.30 -24.05
C LEU A 101 -2.77 -3.91 -24.39
N LYS A 102 -2.46 -2.61 -24.31
CA LYS A 102 -1.10 -2.08 -24.55
C LYS A 102 -0.08 -2.66 -23.57
N THR A 103 -0.41 -2.76 -22.28
CA THR A 103 0.49 -3.33 -21.26
C THR A 103 0.65 -4.84 -21.47
N ARG A 104 -0.44 -5.55 -21.77
CA ARG A 104 -0.43 -6.99 -22.08
C ARG A 104 0.44 -7.31 -23.28
N GLU A 105 0.35 -6.51 -24.35
CA GLU A 105 1.20 -6.65 -25.54
C GLU A 105 2.67 -6.39 -25.24
N LYS A 106 3.01 -5.34 -24.47
CA LYS A 106 4.39 -5.06 -24.06
C LYS A 106 4.98 -6.22 -23.25
N LEU A 107 4.24 -6.72 -22.27
CA LEU A 107 4.64 -7.88 -21.46
C LEU A 107 4.82 -9.12 -22.33
N SER A 108 3.85 -9.40 -23.22
CA SER A 108 3.92 -10.52 -24.16
C SER A 108 5.19 -10.45 -25.02
N LYS A 109 5.47 -9.29 -25.65
CA LYS A 109 6.71 -9.08 -26.44
C LYS A 109 7.98 -9.25 -25.60
N ALA A 110 7.99 -8.77 -24.36
CA ALA A 110 9.17 -8.84 -23.49
C ALA A 110 9.50 -10.27 -23.01
N HIS A 111 8.50 -11.14 -22.93
CA HIS A 111 8.64 -12.53 -22.48
C HIS A 111 8.70 -13.55 -23.62
N LYS A 112 8.18 -13.22 -24.81
CA LYS A 112 8.19 -14.11 -25.97
C LYS A 112 9.63 -14.50 -26.35
N GLY A 113 9.89 -15.80 -26.41
CA GLY A 113 11.18 -16.36 -26.83
C GLY A 113 12.26 -16.45 -25.73
N LYS A 114 11.99 -16.00 -24.50
CA LYS A 114 12.92 -16.19 -23.39
C LYS A 114 12.80 -17.60 -22.83
N ALA A 115 13.87 -18.39 -22.94
CA ALA A 115 13.94 -19.69 -22.29
C ALA A 115 14.07 -19.53 -20.77
N LEU A 116 13.34 -20.36 -20.02
CA LEU A 116 13.57 -20.53 -18.60
C LEU A 116 15.00 -21.04 -18.37
N SER A 117 15.69 -20.50 -17.37
CA SER A 117 17.02 -21.02 -17.00
C SER A 117 16.91 -22.47 -16.56
N GLU A 118 17.99 -23.22 -16.74
CA GLU A 118 18.03 -24.63 -16.39
C GLU A 118 17.74 -24.86 -14.89
N GLU A 119 18.25 -23.97 -14.04
CA GLU A 119 17.95 -23.95 -12.60
C GLU A 119 16.46 -23.76 -12.31
N HIS A 120 15.79 -22.84 -13.02
CA HIS A 120 14.35 -22.59 -12.86
C HIS A 120 13.52 -23.78 -13.34
N ARG A 121 13.94 -24.43 -14.44
CA ARG A 121 13.31 -25.65 -14.98
C ARG A 121 13.44 -26.82 -14.01
N ARG A 122 14.61 -27.00 -13.37
CA ARG A 122 14.83 -28.04 -12.34
C ARG A 122 13.92 -27.83 -11.13
N LYS A 123 13.80 -26.61 -10.61
CA LYS A 123 12.89 -26.28 -9.48
C LYS A 123 11.43 -26.59 -9.80
N LEU A 124 10.96 -26.28 -11.02
CA LEU A 124 9.60 -26.61 -11.45
C LEU A 124 9.36 -28.11 -11.63
N SER A 125 10.39 -28.90 -11.95
CA SER A 125 10.31 -30.36 -12.10
C SER A 125 10.34 -31.13 -10.77
N MET A 126 10.67 -30.46 -9.66
CA MET A 126 10.76 -31.05 -8.32
C MET A 126 9.52 -30.76 -7.45
N ALA A 127 8.57 -29.97 -7.95
CA ALA A 127 7.30 -29.64 -7.31
C ALA A 127 6.17 -30.50 -7.89
#